data_AF-A0A2S9Z3E0-F1
#
_entry.id   AF-A0A2S9Z3E0-F1
#
_cell.length_a   1.000
_cell.length_b   1.000
_cell.length_c   1.000
_cell.angle_alpha   90.00
_cell.angle_beta   90.00
_cell.angle_gamma   90.00
#
_symmetry.space_group_name_H-M   'P 1'
#
loop_
_entity.id
_entity.type
_entity.pdbx_description
1 polymer ?
#
loop_
_entity_poly.entity_id
_entity_poly.type
_entity_poly.pdbx_seq_one_letter_code
_entity_poly.pdbx_strand_id
1 'polypeptide(L)' 'MTSRLQRALHRVQACAIDAAEAQERQRAAVADARAAGATWEDIGRFLGITRHAAARRYGQRPAKDEPDDQLPLF' A
#
# COMPACT_ATOMS: atom_id res chain seq x y z
N MET A 1 -12.74 28.37 16.99
CA MET A 1 -12.84 27.05 17.66
C MET A 1 -12.66 25.94 16.62
N THR A 2 -11.43 25.74 16.15
CA THR A 2 -11.14 24.86 14.99
C THR A 2 -9.96 23.91 15.24
N SER A 3 -9.25 24.10 16.36
CA SER A 3 -7.97 23.44 16.65
C SER A 3 -8.07 21.93 16.94
N ARG A 4 -9.18 21.45 17.53
CA ARG A 4 -9.37 20.01 17.81
C ARG A 4 -9.65 19.22 16.54
N LEU A 5 -10.51 19.74 15.66
CA LEU A 5 -10.82 19.13 14.36
C LEU A 5 -9.56 19.10 13.49
N GLN A 6 -8.87 20.24 13.38
CA GLN A 6 -7.63 20.34 12.61
C GLN A 6 -6.56 19.34 13.12
N ARG A 7 -6.37 19.22 14.43
CA ARG A 7 -5.45 18.21 15.01
C ARG A 7 -5.91 16.78 14.73
N ALA A 8 -7.22 16.51 14.71
CA ALA A 8 -7.73 15.18 14.34
C ALA A 8 -7.43 14.85 12.88
N LEU A 9 -7.66 15.79 11.95
CA LEU A 9 -7.38 15.62 10.54
C LEU A 9 -5.88 15.42 10.26
N HIS A 10 -5.00 16.21 10.89
CA HIS A 10 -3.54 15.99 10.77
C HIS A 10 -3.11 14.60 11.24
N ARG A 11 -3.74 14.06 12.28
CA ARG A 11 -3.46 12.67 12.72
C ARG A 11 -3.93 11.64 11.71
N VAL A 12 -5.11 11.82 11.12
CA VAL A 12 -5.60 10.93 10.05
C VAL A 12 -4.65 10.98 8.85
N GLN A 13 -4.21 12.17 8.44
CA GLN A 13 -3.26 12.35 7.35
C GLN A 13 -1.92 11.65 7.65
N ALA A 14 -1.36 11.83 8.85
CA ALA A 14 -0.12 11.17 9.24
C ALA A 14 -0.26 9.63 9.19
N CYS A 15 -1.33 9.08 9.77
CA CYS A 15 -1.60 7.64 9.72
C CYS A 15 -1.76 7.12 8.27
N ALA A 16 -2.35 7.92 7.39
CA ALA A 16 -2.52 7.54 5.98
C ALA A 16 -1.17 7.47 5.25
N ILE A 17 -0.27 8.43 5.50
CA ILE A 17 1.10 8.42 4.97
C ILE A 17 1.86 7.21 5.50
N ASP A 18 1.83 6.97 6.81
CA ASP A 18 2.50 5.83 7.44
C ASP A 18 2.00 4.49 6.89
N ALA A 19 0.68 4.37 6.65
CA ALA A 19 0.08 3.18 6.07
C ALA A 19 0.52 2.98 4.61
N ALA A 20 0.60 4.04 3.81
CA ALA A 20 1.07 3.97 2.44
C ALA A 20 2.54 3.54 2.37
N GLU A 21 3.41 4.10 3.22
CA GLU A 21 4.80 3.69 3.30
C GLU A 21 4.96 2.23 3.76
N ALA A 22 4.18 1.81 4.76
CA ALA A 22 4.20 0.44 5.23
C ALA A 22 3.77 -0.55 4.13
N GLN A 23 2.75 -0.19 3.34
CA GLN A 23 2.34 -0.97 2.18
C GLN A 23 3.43 -1.07 1.12
N GLU A 24 4.15 0.01 0.84
CA GLU A 24 5.24 0.00 -0.14
C GLU A 24 6.42 -0.85 0.34
N ARG A 25 6.81 -0.71 1.62
CA ARG A 25 7.82 -1.60 2.24
C ARG A 25 7.43 -3.07 2.16
N GLN A 26 6.14 -3.38 2.39
CA GLN A 26 5.65 -4.74 2.27
C GLN A 26 5.67 -5.25 0.82
N ARG A 27 5.35 -4.42 -0.17
CA ARG A 27 5.43 -4.77 -1.60
C ARG A 27 6.88 -5.05 -2.01
N ALA A 28 7.82 -4.21 -1.61
CA ALA A 28 9.24 -4.42 -1.88
C ALA A 28 9.73 -5.76 -1.31
N ALA A 29 9.41 -6.06 -0.05
CA ALA A 29 9.78 -7.34 0.57
C ALA A 29 9.15 -8.56 -0.14
N VAL A 30 7.91 -8.43 -0.61
CA VAL A 30 7.26 -9.49 -1.40
C VAL A 30 7.93 -9.64 -2.77
N ALA A 31 8.33 -8.55 -3.42
CA ALA A 31 9.06 -8.59 -4.68
C ALA A 31 10.43 -9.27 -4.51
N ASP A 32 11.16 -8.96 -3.44
CA ASP A 32 12.43 -9.61 -3.10
C ASP A 32 12.25 -11.11 -2.85
N ALA A 33 11.21 -11.49 -2.09
CA ALA A 33 10.87 -12.90 -1.88
C ALA A 33 10.55 -13.62 -3.19
N ARG A 34 9.81 -12.98 -4.10
CA ARG A 34 9.52 -13.51 -5.44
C ARG A 34 10.79 -13.66 -6.27
N ALA A 35 11.71 -12.71 -6.22
CA ALA A 35 13.00 -12.77 -6.90
C ALA A 35 13.90 -13.90 -6.35
N ALA A 36 13.81 -14.18 -5.05
CA ALA A 36 14.46 -15.31 -4.40
C ALA A 36 13.80 -16.68 -4.70
N GLY A 37 12.70 -16.69 -5.45
CA GLY A 37 12.02 -17.92 -5.90
C GLY A 37 10.81 -18.34 -5.07
N ALA A 38 10.39 -17.57 -4.05
CA ALA A 38 9.20 -17.90 -3.27
C ALA A 38 7.95 -17.91 -4.15
N THR A 39 7.04 -18.87 -3.93
CA THR A 39 5.78 -18.94 -4.68
C THR A 39 4.70 -18.06 -4.05
N TRP A 40 3.64 -17.77 -4.82
CA TRP A 40 2.46 -17.08 -4.26
C TRP A 40 1.76 -17.88 -3.15
N GLU A 41 1.94 -19.20 -3.12
CA GLU A 41 1.43 -20.06 -2.06
C GLU A 41 2.22 -19.85 -0.76
N ASP A 42 3.56 -19.84 -0.85
CA ASP A 42 4.43 -19.58 0.31
C ASP A 42 4.15 -18.20 0.91
N ILE A 43 4.07 -17.18 0.05
CA ILE A 43 3.79 -15.80 0.47
C ILE A 43 2.40 -15.70 1.10
N GLY A 44 1.39 -16.31 0.49
CA GLY A 44 0.04 -16.34 1.04
C GLY A 44 0.01 -17.01 2.42
N ARG A 45 0.62 -18.18 2.55
CA ARG A 45 0.74 -18.91 3.81
C ARG A 45 1.41 -18.08 4.91
N PHE A 46 2.52 -17.42 4.59
CA PHE A 46 3.25 -16.60 5.56
C PHE A 46 2.45 -15.36 6.00
N LEU A 47 1.69 -14.77 5.08
CA LEU A 47 0.84 -13.61 5.35
C LEU A 47 -0.54 -13.96 5.94
N GLY A 48 -0.85 -15.25 6.11
CA GLY A 48 -2.16 -15.71 6.59
C GLY A 48 -3.30 -15.45 5.62
N ILE A 49 -3.02 -15.38 4.31
CA ILE A 49 -4.00 -15.13 3.24
C ILE A 49 -3.93 -16.23 2.17
N THR A 50 -4.95 -16.30 1.32
CA THR A 50 -4.95 -17.26 0.21
C THR A 50 -3.94 -16.87 -0.87
N ARG A 51 -3.44 -17.86 -1.62
CA ARG A 51 -2.59 -17.65 -2.79
C ARG A 51 -3.17 -16.65 -3.78
N HIS A 52 -4.47 -16.75 -4.08
CA HIS A 52 -5.16 -15.83 -4.98
C HIS A 52 -5.20 -14.39 -4.44
N ALA A 53 -5.40 -14.23 -3.12
CA ALA A 53 -5.34 -12.92 -2.48
C ALA A 53 -3.92 -12.32 -2.53
N ALA A 54 -2.89 -13.14 -2.30
CA ALA A 54 -1.50 -12.72 -2.42
C ALA A 54 -1.15 -12.29 -3.86
N ALA A 55 -1.47 -13.13 -4.85
CA ALA A 55 -1.22 -12.83 -6.26
C ALA A 55 -1.98 -11.59 -6.74
N ARG A 56 -3.24 -11.40 -6.30
CA ARG A 56 -4.01 -10.19 -6.63
C ARG A 56 -3.42 -8.93 -6.00
N ARG A 57 -2.98 -9.02 -4.74
CA ARG A 57 -2.49 -7.86 -3.97
C ARG A 57 -1.09 -7.40 -4.40
N TYR A 58 -0.19 -8.34 -4.68
CA TYR A 58 1.23 -8.06 -4.93
C TYR A 58 1.68 -8.40 -6.35
N GLY A 59 0.87 -9.11 -7.14
CA GLY A 59 1.19 -9.47 -8.52
C GLY A 59 0.84 -8.40 -9.55
N GLN A 60 0.07 -7.37 -9.18
CA GLN A 60 -0.17 -6.20 -10.03
C GLN A 60 0.91 -5.17 -9.74
N ARG A 61 1.76 -4.87 -10.72
CA ARG A 61 2.64 -3.69 -10.65
C ARG A 61 1.71 -2.47 -10.58
N PRO A 62 1.86 -1.55 -9.60
CA PRO A 62 1.07 -0.33 -9.63
C PRO A 62 1.28 0.31 -10.99
N ALA A 63 0.19 0.44 -11.75
CA ALA A 63 0.19 1.28 -12.93
C ALA A 63 0.63 2.64 -12.42
N LYS A 64 1.77 3.10 -12.94
CA LYS A 64 2.41 4.38 -12.62
C LYS A 64 1.30 5.40 -12.36
N ASP A 65 1.19 5.88 -11.12
CA ASP A 65 0.29 6.97 -10.77
C ASP A 65 0.74 8.19 -11.60
N GLU A 66 0.14 8.37 -12.78
CA GLU A 66 -0.03 9.69 -13.33
C GLU A 66 -0.85 10.46 -12.30
N PRO A 67 -0.35 11.59 -11.77
CA PRO A 67 -1.11 12.37 -10.82
C PRO A 67 -2.32 12.97 -11.55
N ASP A 68 -3.47 12.31 -11.45
CA ASP A 68 -4.80 12.83 -11.79
C ASP A 68 -5.26 13.85 -10.72
N ASP A 69 -4.36 14.75 -10.33
CA ASP A 69 -4.56 15.85 -9.39
C ASP A 69 -4.27 17.19 -10.10
N GLN A 70 -4.63 17.29 -11.38
CA GLN A 70 -4.97 18.57 -12.00
C GLN A 70 -6.46 18.81 -11.77
N LEU A 71 -6.84 19.11 -10.51
CA LEU A 71 -8.13 19.71 -10.22
C LEU A 71 -8.21 21.03 -11.01
N PRO A 72 -9.17 21.22 -11.93
CA PRO A 72 -9.37 22.50 -12.57
C PRO A 72 -9.75 23.50 -11.47
N LEU A 73 -8.87 24.48 -11.24
CA LEU A 73 -9.21 25.67 -10.49
C LEU A 73 -10.30 26.39 -11.29
N PHE A 74 -11.54 26.30 -10.81
CA PHE A 74 -12.64 27.15 -11.27
C PHE A 74 -12.34 28.62 -10.96
#